data_AF-A0A6J7H8A5-F1
#
_entry.id   AF-A0A6J7H8A5-F1
#
_cell.length_a   1.000
_cell.length_b   1.000
_cell.length_c   1.000
_cell.angle_alpha   90.00
_cell.angle_beta   90.00
_cell.angle_gamma   90.00
#
_symmetry.space_group_name_H-M   'P 1'
#
loop_
_entity.id
_entity.type
_entity.pdbx_description
1 polymer ?
#
loop_
_entity_poly.entity_id
_entity_poly.type
_entity_poly.pdbx_seq_one_letter_code
_entity_poly.pdbx_strand_id
1 'polypeptide(L)'
;MLTISALLSLCAAAVARISGASKTIALSAAVLVFLHFTISSSDYAGVIYSRNMTTCALAIVFAVIWWPRAWSSIRRSRWTYVASFVLLGFAVQTLLTTLFAATVVGGALIIHRRQASNLERPIFVALASFGTTIITAPFWYFPRGSINEFWSGWWTYAGFMSAGTGRSLMNQIGLGWKEFVGYYQDRPIMLVLIFAFAFTTWLNWKSFAKFQRVMHIALLLWFGTGWIELILGQRYSSHYFSVLAVPSVFMGAVLMSQLGLVIAHRKKDQGSLDHEKVRYALPIATAIIVLFSQCSDLFWTGVEQLGTFTTFSHFEEQQTQNQGGEGRTTRAVIDLVSHQGDPLLAWTMYPWTYLEHDRVPASRFSWKSFMVGEIYLGKTSPKYVLPKTWNWFAQDMQQAHPEAYLRPKETLLNEQTPFAQYVATNFTTVYDGNSMEVGLNKDTWSNLMTPPTQSMGINQDKIFSETSPYVLSNTNCVRISGTLKSSDQNEESSIIFNLSDPTAAYENVHLALSATRASSSSDNVEFASKDLEPSDTSSLDFLVIVGSHSAVLVVDDKVVAGTRTGDQAQLSVALKSGQPSLSNLRIDTSPKLDGCANS
;
A
#
# COMPACT_ATOMS: atom_id res chain seq x y z
N MET A 1 -4.92 3.17 -8.13
CA MET A 1 -4.97 4.62 -7.82
C MET A 1 -5.27 5.47 -9.06
N LEU A 2 -4.64 5.16 -10.20
CA LEU A 2 -4.79 5.90 -11.48
C LEU A 2 -6.24 6.28 -11.85
N THR A 3 -7.19 5.35 -11.75
CA THR A 3 -8.62 5.62 -12.05
C THR A 3 -9.22 6.68 -11.13
N ILE A 4 -8.91 6.63 -9.83
CA ILE A 4 -9.39 7.62 -8.85
C ILE A 4 -8.78 9.00 -9.16
N SER A 5 -7.46 9.05 -9.40
CA SER A 5 -6.77 10.29 -9.79
C SER A 5 -7.38 10.90 -11.06
N ALA A 6 -7.62 10.10 -12.09
CA ALA A 6 -8.23 10.55 -13.35
C ALA A 6 -9.64 11.12 -13.15
N LEU A 7 -10.47 10.46 -12.32
CA LEU A 7 -11.82 10.96 -11.99
C LEU A 7 -11.77 12.28 -11.23
N LEU A 8 -10.87 12.41 -10.24
CA LEU A 8 -10.67 13.65 -9.50
C LEU A 8 -10.20 14.79 -10.41
N SER A 9 -9.28 14.51 -11.33
CA SER A 9 -8.81 15.46 -12.35
C SER A 9 -9.92 15.94 -13.28
N LEU A 10 -10.78 15.03 -13.74
CA LEU A 10 -11.95 15.38 -14.56
C LEU A 10 -12.92 16.27 -13.76
N CYS A 11 -13.14 15.96 -12.47
CA CYS A 11 -14.00 16.78 -11.62
C CYS A 11 -13.41 18.18 -11.39
N ALA A 12 -12.10 18.29 -11.15
CA ALA A 12 -11.43 19.57 -10.98
C ALA A 12 -11.48 20.42 -12.27
N ALA A 13 -11.24 19.80 -13.42
CA ALA A 13 -11.40 20.44 -14.73
C ALA A 13 -12.83 20.93 -14.94
N ALA A 14 -13.82 20.12 -14.57
CA ALA A 14 -15.23 20.48 -14.66
C ALA A 14 -15.54 21.69 -13.77
N VAL A 15 -15.10 21.69 -12.51
CA VAL A 15 -15.27 22.81 -11.57
C VAL A 15 -14.61 24.09 -12.09
N ALA A 16 -13.40 23.99 -12.64
CA ALA A 16 -12.73 25.13 -13.28
C ALA A 16 -13.57 25.68 -14.44
N ARG A 17 -14.04 24.81 -15.35
CA ARG A 17 -14.89 25.21 -16.50
C ARG A 17 -16.21 25.85 -16.06
N ILE A 18 -16.85 25.28 -15.04
CA ILE A 18 -18.08 25.78 -14.43
C ILE A 18 -17.85 27.19 -13.84
N SER A 19 -16.65 27.44 -13.32
CA SER A 19 -16.25 28.72 -12.75
C SER A 19 -15.79 29.75 -13.80
N GLY A 20 -15.88 29.42 -15.09
CA GLY A 20 -15.57 30.32 -16.21
C GLY A 20 -14.18 30.14 -16.83
N ALA A 21 -13.39 29.14 -16.41
CA ALA A 21 -12.03 28.95 -16.89
C ALA A 21 -12.00 28.58 -18.39
N SER A 22 -10.91 28.93 -19.09
CA SER A 22 -10.65 28.43 -20.45
C SER A 22 -10.38 26.92 -20.45
N LYS A 23 -10.42 26.28 -21.64
CA LYS A 23 -10.06 24.85 -21.77
C LYS A 23 -8.64 24.58 -21.27
N THR A 24 -7.70 25.48 -21.56
CA THR A 24 -6.30 25.38 -21.14
C THR A 24 -6.16 25.42 -19.63
N ILE A 25 -6.80 26.39 -18.95
CA ILE A 25 -6.75 26.50 -17.49
C ILE A 25 -7.39 25.27 -16.82
N ALA A 26 -8.50 24.78 -17.38
CA ALA A 26 -9.14 23.57 -16.88
C ALA A 26 -8.27 22.31 -17.08
N LEU A 27 -7.56 22.20 -18.21
CA LEU A 27 -6.61 21.12 -18.46
C LEU A 27 -5.42 21.20 -17.49
N SER A 28 -4.86 22.40 -17.27
CA SER A 28 -3.80 22.61 -16.28
C SER A 28 -4.25 22.17 -14.88
N ALA A 29 -5.46 22.57 -14.46
CA ALA A 29 -6.02 22.10 -13.20
C ALA A 29 -6.11 20.57 -13.15
N ALA A 30 -6.60 19.93 -14.23
CA ALA A 30 -6.71 18.47 -14.32
C ALA A 30 -5.36 17.77 -14.15
N VAL A 31 -4.32 18.26 -14.84
CA VAL A 31 -2.96 17.71 -14.79
C VAL A 31 -2.38 17.86 -13.38
N LEU A 32 -2.51 19.04 -12.75
CA LEU A 32 -2.05 19.27 -11.38
C LEU A 32 -2.71 18.31 -10.38
N VAL A 33 -4.03 18.12 -10.48
CA VAL A 33 -4.75 17.17 -9.63
C VAL A 33 -4.27 15.74 -9.88
N PHE A 34 -4.04 15.39 -11.15
CA PHE A 34 -3.63 14.04 -11.52
C PHE A 34 -2.27 13.71 -10.90
N LEU A 35 -1.31 14.62 -11.07
CA LEU A 35 0.03 14.49 -10.50
C LEU A 35 -0.03 14.44 -8.98
N HIS A 36 -0.78 15.35 -8.33
CA HIS A 36 -0.92 15.39 -6.87
C HIS A 36 -1.40 14.05 -6.29
N PHE A 37 -2.44 13.46 -6.87
CA PHE A 37 -3.01 12.21 -6.36
C PHE A 37 -2.28 10.94 -6.85
N THR A 38 -1.41 11.04 -7.85
CA THR A 38 -0.70 9.87 -8.39
C THR A 38 0.71 9.75 -7.83
N ILE A 39 1.44 10.85 -7.73
CA ILE A 39 2.90 10.85 -7.49
C ILE A 39 3.38 11.88 -6.47
N SER A 40 2.50 12.65 -5.83
CA SER A 40 2.98 13.48 -4.73
C SER A 40 3.42 12.61 -3.55
N SER A 41 4.24 13.16 -2.67
CA SER A 41 4.59 12.52 -1.39
C SER A 41 3.47 12.50 -0.36
N SER A 42 2.29 12.99 -0.69
CA SER A 42 1.19 12.87 0.24
C SER A 42 0.90 11.39 0.43
N ASP A 43 0.84 10.89 1.67
CA ASP A 43 0.62 9.47 1.95
C ASP A 43 -0.63 8.86 1.32
N TYR A 44 -1.58 9.68 0.87
CA TYR A 44 -2.79 9.27 0.15
C TYR A 44 -2.64 9.26 -1.38
N ALA A 45 -1.46 9.59 -1.90
CA ALA A 45 -1.13 9.50 -3.31
C ALA A 45 -0.47 8.13 -3.60
N GLY A 46 -0.64 7.63 -4.82
CA GLY A 46 -0.10 6.31 -5.23
C GLY A 46 -0.85 5.09 -4.65
N VAL A 47 -1.46 5.21 -3.46
CA VAL A 47 -2.13 4.12 -2.73
C VAL A 47 -3.65 4.31 -2.71
N ILE A 48 -4.41 3.21 -2.80
CA ILE A 48 -5.88 3.24 -2.69
C ILE A 48 -6.29 3.01 -1.24
N TYR A 49 -6.71 4.07 -0.54
CA TYR A 49 -7.46 3.93 0.72
C TYR A 49 -8.96 4.08 0.48
N SER A 50 -9.78 3.53 1.38
CA SER A 50 -11.23 3.73 1.36
C SER A 50 -11.61 5.22 1.29
N ARG A 51 -10.80 6.09 1.91
CA ARG A 51 -11.02 7.54 1.90
C ARG A 51 -10.77 8.20 0.53
N ASN A 52 -9.84 7.68 -0.27
CA ASN A 52 -9.69 8.10 -1.66
C ASN A 52 -10.96 7.80 -2.46
N MET A 53 -11.57 6.62 -2.24
CA MET A 53 -12.82 6.22 -2.90
C MET A 53 -13.99 7.10 -2.47
N THR A 54 -14.19 7.32 -1.17
CA THR A 54 -15.31 8.13 -0.67
C THR A 54 -15.19 9.60 -1.05
N THR A 55 -13.98 10.16 -1.03
CA THR A 55 -13.74 11.55 -1.45
C THR A 55 -13.91 11.72 -2.97
N CYS A 56 -13.53 10.72 -3.77
CA CYS A 56 -13.81 10.68 -5.21
C CYS A 56 -15.32 10.65 -5.49
N ALA A 57 -16.07 9.84 -4.75
CA ALA A 57 -17.53 9.80 -4.84
C ALA A 57 -18.16 11.18 -4.55
N LEU A 58 -17.73 11.84 -3.47
CA LEU A 58 -18.15 13.20 -3.16
C LEU A 58 -17.78 14.20 -4.25
N ALA A 59 -16.57 14.10 -4.83
CA ALA A 59 -16.08 14.97 -5.90
C ALA A 59 -16.94 14.86 -7.18
N ILE A 60 -17.34 13.64 -7.55
CA ILE A 60 -18.22 13.37 -8.69
C ILE A 60 -19.59 14.01 -8.45
N VAL A 61 -20.19 13.74 -7.29
CA VAL A 61 -21.50 14.34 -6.95
C VAL A 61 -21.40 15.85 -6.95
N PHE A 62 -20.35 16.41 -6.34
CA PHE A 62 -20.08 17.83 -6.33
C PHE A 62 -20.06 18.37 -7.78
N ALA A 63 -19.17 17.90 -8.65
CA ALA A 63 -19.08 18.37 -10.03
C ALA A 63 -20.43 18.29 -10.80
N VAL A 64 -21.19 17.21 -10.57
CA VAL A 64 -22.50 16.98 -11.19
C VAL A 64 -23.57 17.99 -10.75
N ILE A 65 -23.56 18.47 -9.50
CA ILE A 65 -24.51 19.50 -9.03
C ILE A 65 -24.45 20.73 -9.95
N TRP A 66 -23.26 21.17 -10.33
CA TRP A 66 -23.06 22.38 -11.12
C TRP A 66 -22.94 22.14 -12.63
N TRP A 67 -22.87 20.88 -13.10
CA TRP A 67 -22.76 20.54 -14.53
C TRP A 67 -24.11 20.67 -15.27
N PRO A 68 -24.32 21.65 -16.17
CA PRO A 68 -25.64 21.91 -16.75
C PRO A 68 -26.22 20.74 -17.57
N ARG A 69 -25.39 20.00 -18.32
CA ARG A 69 -25.87 18.89 -19.16
C ARG A 69 -26.45 17.71 -18.37
N ALA A 70 -26.12 17.59 -17.08
CA ALA A 70 -26.67 16.55 -16.21
C ALA A 70 -28.14 16.82 -15.84
N TRP A 71 -28.58 18.07 -16.04
CA TRP A 71 -29.91 18.58 -15.70
C TRP A 71 -30.71 19.05 -16.92
N SER A 72 -30.25 18.70 -18.14
CA SER A 72 -30.79 19.27 -19.38
C SER A 72 -32.13 18.69 -19.83
N SER A 73 -32.54 17.54 -19.30
CA SER A 73 -33.81 16.90 -19.64
C SER A 73 -34.43 16.26 -18.40
N ILE A 74 -35.77 16.14 -18.39
CA ILE A 74 -36.53 15.57 -17.26
C ILE A 74 -35.97 14.20 -16.85
N ARG A 75 -35.77 13.30 -17.84
CA ARG A 75 -35.22 11.97 -17.60
C ARG A 75 -33.82 12.03 -16.99
N ARG A 76 -32.92 12.86 -17.54
CA ARG A 76 -31.56 13.01 -17.01
C ARG A 76 -31.58 13.57 -15.60
N SER A 77 -32.33 14.65 -15.36
CA SER A 77 -32.42 15.26 -14.03
C SER A 77 -32.90 14.29 -12.95
N ARG A 78 -33.91 13.47 -13.24
CA ARG A 78 -34.41 12.44 -12.31
C ARG A 78 -33.33 11.41 -11.98
N TRP A 79 -32.68 10.84 -13.00
CA TRP A 79 -31.62 9.85 -12.82
C TRP A 79 -30.38 10.44 -12.15
N THR A 80 -29.95 11.63 -12.54
CA THR A 80 -28.82 12.35 -11.93
C THR A 80 -29.06 12.58 -10.44
N TYR A 81 -30.28 12.98 -10.08
CA TYR A 81 -30.67 13.20 -8.69
C TYR A 81 -30.61 11.91 -7.87
N VAL A 82 -31.24 10.82 -8.34
CA VAL A 82 -31.21 9.50 -7.68
C VAL A 82 -29.79 8.96 -7.59
N ALA A 83 -29.05 8.95 -8.71
CA ALA A 83 -27.69 8.44 -8.78
C ALA A 83 -26.75 9.18 -7.83
N SER A 84 -26.92 10.50 -7.67
CA SER A 84 -26.13 11.29 -6.72
C SER A 84 -26.36 10.85 -5.28
N PHE A 85 -27.62 10.63 -4.86
CA PHE A 85 -27.91 10.15 -3.50
C PHE A 85 -27.50 8.69 -3.27
N VAL A 86 -27.55 7.85 -4.31
CA VAL A 86 -26.97 6.50 -4.27
C VAL A 86 -25.46 6.57 -4.04
N LEU A 87 -24.75 7.42 -4.79
CA LEU A 87 -23.30 7.58 -4.68
C LEU A 87 -22.88 8.14 -3.30
N LEU A 88 -23.64 9.10 -2.76
CA LEU A 88 -23.46 9.59 -1.38
C LEU A 88 -23.70 8.47 -0.36
N GLY A 89 -24.72 7.64 -0.57
CA GLY A 89 -25.00 6.49 0.29
C GLY A 89 -23.86 5.48 0.31
N PHE A 90 -23.29 5.14 -0.86
CA PHE A 90 -22.11 4.26 -0.94
C PHE A 90 -20.89 4.86 -0.24
N ALA A 91 -20.70 6.17 -0.34
CA ALA A 91 -19.60 6.85 0.35
C ALA A 91 -19.70 6.70 1.88
N VAL A 92 -20.89 6.91 2.45
CA VAL A 92 -21.14 6.75 3.91
C VAL A 92 -21.12 5.29 4.35
N GLN A 93 -21.66 4.39 3.53
CA GLN A 93 -21.63 2.95 3.78
C GLN A 93 -20.19 2.43 3.86
N THR A 94 -19.31 2.91 2.97
CA THR A 94 -17.88 2.55 2.94
C THR A 94 -17.15 3.10 4.16
N LEU A 95 -17.42 4.36 4.54
CA LEU A 95 -16.78 5.00 5.68
C LEU A 95 -17.80 5.88 6.41
N LEU A 96 -18.22 5.46 7.61
CA LEU A 96 -19.28 6.12 8.37
C LEU A 96 -19.00 7.62 8.60
N THR A 97 -17.75 7.99 8.86
CA THR A 97 -17.37 9.38 9.12
C THR A 97 -17.55 10.30 7.91
N THR A 98 -17.64 9.76 6.69
CA THR A 98 -17.94 10.54 5.48
C THR A 98 -19.36 11.16 5.53
N LEU A 99 -20.21 10.75 6.47
CA LEU A 99 -21.53 11.34 6.70
C LEU A 99 -21.51 12.87 6.83
N PHE A 100 -20.47 13.45 7.46
CA PHE A 100 -20.36 14.90 7.62
C PHE A 100 -20.24 15.61 6.26
N ALA A 101 -19.30 15.19 5.43
CA ALA A 101 -19.11 15.74 4.09
C ALA A 101 -20.29 15.41 3.15
N ALA A 102 -20.83 14.20 3.23
CA ALA A 102 -22.00 13.79 2.44
C ALA A 102 -23.24 14.64 2.75
N THR A 103 -23.43 15.05 4.00
CA THR A 103 -24.52 15.94 4.42
C THR A 103 -24.37 17.32 3.77
N VAL A 104 -23.15 17.87 3.70
CA VAL A 104 -22.90 19.17 3.05
C VAL A 104 -23.16 19.09 1.55
N VAL A 105 -22.59 18.08 0.87
CA VAL A 105 -22.75 17.92 -0.58
C VAL A 105 -24.20 17.60 -0.96
N GLY A 106 -24.85 16.70 -0.22
CA GLY A 106 -26.27 16.36 -0.37
C GLY A 106 -27.19 17.55 -0.08
N GLY A 107 -26.89 18.34 0.94
CA GLY A 107 -27.60 19.58 1.25
C GLY A 107 -27.49 20.60 0.11
N ALA A 108 -26.29 20.81 -0.43
CA ALA A 108 -26.07 21.68 -1.58
C ALA A 108 -26.86 21.20 -2.82
N LEU A 109 -26.88 19.89 -3.07
CA LEU A 109 -27.68 19.27 -4.14
C LEU A 109 -29.18 19.55 -3.97
N ILE A 110 -29.74 19.40 -2.75
CA ILE A 110 -31.15 19.70 -2.47
C ILE A 110 -31.43 21.19 -2.67
N ILE A 111 -30.64 22.06 -2.04
CA ILE A 111 -30.84 23.52 -2.09
C ILE A 111 -30.80 24.04 -3.53
N HIS A 112 -29.92 23.49 -4.36
CA HIS A 112 -29.70 23.97 -5.71
C HIS A 112 -30.55 23.28 -6.79
N ARG A 113 -30.82 21.97 -6.65
CA ARG A 113 -31.42 21.14 -7.73
C ARG A 113 -32.75 20.50 -7.38
N ARG A 114 -33.33 20.77 -6.20
CA ARG A 114 -34.66 20.22 -5.81
C ARG A 114 -35.72 20.43 -6.89
N GLN A 115 -35.86 21.64 -7.42
CA GLN A 115 -36.85 21.94 -8.46
C GLN A 115 -36.45 21.36 -9.83
N ALA A 116 -35.16 21.36 -10.16
CA ALA A 116 -34.64 20.83 -11.41
C ALA A 116 -34.80 19.31 -11.54
N SER A 117 -34.96 18.59 -10.42
CA SER A 117 -35.14 17.13 -10.39
C SER A 117 -36.41 16.65 -11.12
N ASN A 118 -37.44 17.49 -11.26
CA ASN A 118 -38.75 17.10 -11.81
C ASN A 118 -39.39 15.88 -11.11
N LEU A 119 -39.10 15.71 -9.81
CA LEU A 119 -39.73 14.73 -8.94
C LEU A 119 -40.81 15.41 -8.10
N GLU A 120 -41.91 14.71 -7.82
CA GLU A 120 -42.99 15.24 -6.95
C GLU A 120 -42.51 15.39 -5.49
N ARG A 121 -41.79 14.38 -5.00
CA ARG A 121 -41.29 14.31 -3.62
C ARG A 121 -39.76 14.13 -3.60
N PRO A 122 -38.98 15.14 -4.05
CA PRO A 122 -37.53 15.01 -4.22
C PRO A 122 -36.80 14.68 -2.93
N ILE A 123 -37.21 15.27 -1.79
CA ILE A 123 -36.59 14.99 -0.49
C ILE A 123 -36.82 13.53 -0.07
N PHE A 124 -38.03 12.99 -0.28
CA PHE A 124 -38.32 11.60 0.03
C PHE A 124 -37.50 10.65 -0.85
N VAL A 125 -37.41 10.93 -2.16
CA VAL A 125 -36.59 10.14 -3.09
C VAL A 125 -35.11 10.20 -2.72
N ALA A 126 -34.60 11.36 -2.29
CA ALA A 126 -33.23 11.52 -1.80
C ALA A 126 -32.97 10.64 -0.58
N LEU A 127 -33.81 10.74 0.46
CA LEU A 127 -33.69 9.94 1.68
C LEU A 127 -33.83 8.44 1.40
N ALA A 128 -34.79 8.05 0.57
CA ALA A 128 -35.00 6.65 0.19
C ALA A 128 -33.79 6.10 -0.58
N SER A 129 -33.26 6.84 -1.57
CA SER A 129 -32.11 6.39 -2.36
C SER A 129 -30.85 6.27 -1.49
N PHE A 130 -30.57 7.30 -0.68
CA PHE A 130 -29.43 7.31 0.26
C PHE A 130 -29.53 6.19 1.30
N GLY A 131 -30.69 6.07 1.95
CA GLY A 131 -30.95 5.06 2.97
C GLY A 131 -30.91 3.64 2.42
N THR A 132 -31.52 3.40 1.26
CA THR A 132 -31.50 2.09 0.57
C THR A 132 -30.07 1.67 0.28
N THR A 133 -29.21 2.59 -0.19
CA THR A 133 -27.82 2.27 -0.43
C THR A 133 -27.07 1.89 0.85
N ILE A 134 -27.23 2.67 1.93
CA ILE A 134 -26.56 2.37 3.21
C ILE A 134 -26.90 0.97 3.73
N ILE A 135 -28.15 0.55 3.60
CA ILE A 135 -28.59 -0.78 4.08
C ILE A 135 -28.14 -1.94 3.18
N THR A 136 -27.59 -1.68 1.98
CA THR A 136 -27.17 -2.76 1.07
C THR A 136 -26.08 -3.66 1.66
N ALA A 137 -25.09 -3.09 2.37
CA ALA A 137 -24.07 -3.92 3.04
C ALA A 137 -24.67 -4.74 4.17
N PRO A 138 -25.37 -4.16 5.17
CA PRO A 138 -26.06 -4.95 6.18
C PRO A 138 -26.92 -6.08 5.56
N PHE A 139 -27.67 -5.78 4.50
CA PHE A 139 -28.51 -6.74 3.80
C PHE A 139 -27.71 -7.83 3.04
N TRP A 140 -26.47 -7.54 2.63
CA TRP A 140 -25.56 -8.53 2.05
C TRP A 140 -24.98 -9.49 3.09
N TYR A 141 -24.64 -8.98 4.28
CA TYR A 141 -24.07 -9.79 5.37
C TYR A 141 -25.13 -10.57 6.15
N PHE A 142 -26.36 -10.07 6.21
CA PHE A 142 -27.47 -10.70 6.92
C PHE A 142 -27.77 -12.15 6.47
N PRO A 143 -28.05 -12.43 5.19
CA PRO A 143 -28.35 -13.79 4.73
C PRO A 143 -27.15 -14.74 4.81
N ARG A 144 -25.92 -14.22 5.00
CA ARG A 144 -24.69 -15.00 5.18
C ARG A 144 -24.40 -15.36 6.64
N GLY A 145 -25.21 -14.88 7.58
CA GLY A 145 -24.94 -15.04 9.01
C GLY A 145 -23.76 -14.21 9.53
N SER A 146 -23.15 -13.35 8.70
CA SER A 146 -21.97 -12.55 9.01
C SER A 146 -22.29 -11.10 9.39
N ILE A 147 -23.55 -10.79 9.72
CA ILE A 147 -23.97 -9.44 10.14
C ILE A 147 -23.19 -8.91 11.35
N ASN A 148 -22.80 -9.80 12.26
CA ASN A 148 -22.00 -9.44 13.43
C ASN A 148 -20.60 -8.95 13.04
N GLU A 149 -20.03 -9.50 11.96
CA GLU A 149 -18.71 -9.08 11.45
C GLU A 149 -18.80 -7.68 10.87
N PHE A 150 -19.79 -7.45 10.00
CA PHE A 150 -20.08 -6.14 9.43
C PHE A 150 -20.33 -5.10 10.52
N TRP A 151 -21.23 -5.39 11.46
CA TRP A 151 -21.58 -4.45 12.52
C TRP A 151 -20.39 -4.16 13.44
N SER A 152 -19.59 -5.18 13.76
CA SER A 152 -18.39 -5.02 14.58
C SER A 152 -17.34 -4.14 13.90
N GLY A 153 -17.09 -4.35 12.61
CA GLY A 153 -16.14 -3.52 11.85
C GLY A 153 -16.65 -2.10 11.56
N TRP A 154 -17.93 -1.95 11.24
CA TRP A 154 -18.50 -0.68 10.80
C TRP A 154 -18.91 0.24 11.96
N TRP A 155 -19.53 -0.30 13.02
CA TRP A 155 -20.05 0.49 14.16
C TRP A 155 -19.21 0.32 15.42
N THR A 156 -19.01 -0.92 15.88
CA THR A 156 -18.34 -1.18 17.18
C THR A 156 -16.91 -0.65 17.18
N TYR A 157 -16.14 -0.92 16.12
CA TYR A 157 -14.76 -0.44 15.99
C TYR A 157 -14.67 1.08 15.96
N ALA A 158 -15.58 1.77 15.27
CA ALA A 158 -15.64 3.23 15.29
C ALA A 158 -15.89 3.77 16.71
N GLY A 159 -16.75 3.09 17.48
CA GLY A 159 -16.95 3.37 18.90
C GLY A 159 -15.68 3.17 19.74
N PHE A 160 -14.93 2.09 19.51
CA PHE A 160 -13.66 1.85 20.20
C PHE A 160 -12.60 2.90 19.88
N MET A 161 -12.48 3.32 18.62
CA MET A 161 -11.56 4.41 18.24
C MET A 161 -11.90 5.72 18.93
N SER A 162 -13.20 6.03 19.08
CA SER A 162 -13.66 7.23 19.79
C SER A 162 -13.37 7.15 21.29
N ALA A 163 -13.67 6.02 21.93
CA ALA A 163 -13.52 5.84 23.38
C ALA A 163 -12.09 5.49 23.83
N GLY A 164 -11.26 4.95 22.94
CA GLY A 164 -9.97 4.33 23.23
C GLY A 164 -8.86 5.28 23.64
N THR A 165 -8.98 6.55 23.25
CA THR A 165 -8.00 7.58 23.60
C THR A 165 -8.26 8.23 24.95
N GLY A 166 -9.48 8.09 25.49
CA GLY A 166 -9.89 8.72 26.75
C GLY A 166 -9.82 10.26 26.74
N ARG A 167 -9.69 10.88 25.56
CA ARG A 167 -9.57 12.34 25.43
C ARG A 167 -10.94 12.99 25.50
N SER A 168 -11.05 14.09 26.25
CA SER A 168 -12.21 14.99 26.16
C SER A 168 -12.32 15.60 24.77
N LEU A 169 -13.51 16.05 24.39
CA LEU A 169 -13.73 16.75 23.10
C LEU A 169 -12.79 17.95 22.94
N MET A 170 -12.55 18.71 24.01
CA MET A 170 -11.65 19.86 23.98
C MET A 170 -10.21 19.45 23.68
N ASN A 171 -9.73 18.37 24.30
CA ASN A 171 -8.39 17.84 24.03
C ASN A 171 -8.28 17.28 22.60
N GLN A 172 -9.36 16.71 22.05
CA GLN A 172 -9.40 16.28 20.65
C GLN A 172 -9.36 17.47 19.68
N ILE A 173 -10.08 18.55 19.97
CA ILE A 173 -10.00 19.79 19.17
C ILE A 173 -8.58 20.38 19.23
N GLY A 174 -7.97 20.42 20.42
CA GLY A 174 -6.60 20.91 20.59
C GLY A 174 -5.57 20.06 19.85
N LEU A 175 -5.67 18.74 19.94
CA LEU A 175 -4.83 17.82 19.18
C LEU A 175 -5.05 17.99 17.68
N GLY A 176 -6.31 18.02 17.24
CA GLY A 176 -6.64 18.29 15.85
C GLY A 176 -5.96 19.56 15.38
N TRP A 177 -6.10 20.68 16.10
CA TRP A 177 -5.46 21.92 15.72
C TRP A 177 -3.92 21.79 15.58
N LYS A 178 -3.28 21.07 16.50
CA LYS A 178 -1.84 20.78 16.41
C LYS A 178 -1.49 19.99 15.14
N GLU A 179 -2.23 18.93 14.84
CA GLU A 179 -2.03 18.10 13.65
C GLU A 179 -2.36 18.85 12.35
N PHE A 180 -3.36 19.74 12.36
CA PHE A 180 -3.65 20.65 11.25
C PHE A 180 -2.46 21.53 10.95
N VAL A 181 -1.93 22.20 11.98
CA VAL A 181 -0.78 23.09 11.85
C VAL A 181 0.42 22.31 11.34
N GLY A 182 0.71 21.12 11.90
CA GLY A 182 1.78 20.25 11.42
C GLY A 182 1.63 19.88 9.95
N TYR A 183 0.45 19.42 9.53
CA TYR A 183 0.20 19.04 8.14
C TYR A 183 0.36 20.20 7.13
N TYR A 184 -0.07 21.41 7.51
CA TYR A 184 0.03 22.60 6.66
C TYR A 184 1.35 23.36 6.78
N GLN A 185 2.18 23.09 7.80
CA GLN A 185 3.56 23.59 7.86
C GLN A 185 4.40 23.07 6.68
N ASP A 186 4.21 21.80 6.31
CA ASP A 186 4.85 21.20 5.14
C ASP A 186 4.18 21.62 3.82
N ARG A 187 2.98 22.23 3.89
CA ARG A 187 2.13 22.56 2.72
C ARG A 187 1.54 23.97 2.82
N PRO A 188 2.35 25.02 3.05
CA PRO A 188 1.87 26.36 3.38
C PRO A 188 1.01 26.97 2.27
N ILE A 189 1.27 26.58 1.02
CA ILE A 189 0.56 27.10 -0.15
C ILE A 189 -0.89 26.62 -0.20
N MET A 190 -1.16 25.37 0.19
CA MET A 190 -2.55 24.89 0.28
C MET A 190 -3.33 25.73 1.28
N LEU A 191 -2.71 26.11 2.40
CA LEU A 191 -3.32 26.98 3.39
C LEU A 191 -3.56 28.39 2.84
N VAL A 192 -2.60 28.96 2.11
CA VAL A 192 -2.74 30.25 1.42
C VAL A 192 -3.88 30.20 0.40
N LEU A 193 -4.03 29.12 -0.37
CA LEU A 193 -5.13 28.94 -1.32
C LEU A 193 -6.49 28.91 -0.63
N ILE A 194 -6.60 28.22 0.51
CA ILE A 194 -7.84 28.18 1.30
C ILE A 194 -8.19 29.59 1.82
N PHE A 195 -7.22 30.30 2.39
CA PHE A 195 -7.43 31.68 2.87
C PHE A 195 -7.76 32.64 1.73
N ALA A 196 -7.05 32.56 0.60
CA ALA A 196 -7.33 33.35 -0.58
C ALA A 196 -8.74 33.06 -1.12
N PHE A 197 -9.18 31.80 -1.11
CA PHE A 197 -10.54 31.43 -1.50
C PHE A 197 -11.58 32.02 -0.54
N ALA A 198 -11.40 31.89 0.77
CA ALA A 198 -12.29 32.48 1.77
C ALA A 198 -12.37 34.01 1.65
N PHE A 199 -11.22 34.66 1.49
CA PHE A 199 -11.12 36.11 1.34
C PHE A 199 -11.77 36.61 0.04
N THR A 200 -11.47 35.99 -1.11
CA THR A 200 -12.11 36.33 -2.39
C THR A 200 -13.61 36.06 -2.37
N THR A 201 -14.06 35.03 -1.66
CA THR A 201 -15.49 34.75 -1.43
C THR A 201 -16.16 35.85 -0.64
N TRP A 202 -15.51 36.30 0.44
CA TRP A 202 -16.01 37.36 1.30
C TRP A 202 -16.08 38.71 0.55
N LEU A 203 -15.02 39.10 -0.14
CA LEU A 203 -14.96 40.34 -0.92
C LEU A 203 -16.04 40.40 -2.01
N ASN A 204 -16.25 39.30 -2.73
CA ASN A 204 -17.18 39.24 -3.86
C ASN A 204 -18.58 38.73 -3.47
N TRP A 205 -18.88 38.61 -2.17
CA TRP A 205 -20.11 37.98 -1.70
C TRP A 205 -21.37 38.63 -2.28
N LYS A 206 -21.40 39.97 -2.33
CA LYS A 206 -22.53 40.74 -2.84
C LYS A 206 -22.70 40.60 -4.36
N SER A 207 -21.61 40.45 -5.11
CA SER A 207 -21.65 40.32 -6.57
C SER A 207 -21.98 38.91 -7.06
N PHE A 208 -21.79 37.89 -6.22
CA PHE A 208 -22.07 36.50 -6.59
C PHE A 208 -23.56 36.20 -6.80
N ALA A 209 -23.85 35.48 -7.88
CA ALA A 209 -25.15 34.87 -8.09
C ALA A 209 -25.43 33.77 -7.06
N LYS A 210 -26.70 33.42 -6.84
CA LYS A 210 -27.10 32.31 -5.92
C LYS A 210 -26.32 31.02 -6.19
N PHE A 211 -26.11 30.69 -7.46
CA PHE A 211 -25.31 29.54 -7.90
C PHE A 211 -23.89 29.54 -7.34
N GLN A 212 -23.18 30.67 -7.46
CA GLN A 212 -21.80 30.84 -6.98
C GLN A 212 -21.76 30.86 -5.45
N ARG A 213 -22.70 31.56 -4.79
CA ARG A 213 -22.79 31.59 -3.33
C ARG A 213 -22.94 30.18 -2.74
N VAL A 214 -23.83 29.35 -3.31
CA VAL A 214 -24.02 27.96 -2.87
C VAL A 214 -22.76 27.13 -3.10
N MET A 215 -22.09 27.27 -4.24
CA MET A 215 -20.83 26.57 -4.53
C MET A 215 -19.73 26.91 -3.52
N HIS A 216 -19.53 28.19 -3.25
CA HIS A 216 -18.50 28.66 -2.33
C HIS A 216 -18.76 28.23 -0.88
N ILE A 217 -20.01 28.38 -0.40
CA ILE A 217 -20.41 27.86 0.91
C ILE A 217 -20.19 26.35 0.98
N ALA A 218 -20.61 25.60 -0.05
CA ALA A 218 -20.47 24.14 -0.06
C ALA A 218 -19.00 23.70 0.01
N LEU A 219 -18.07 24.38 -0.68
CA LEU A 219 -16.64 24.07 -0.58
C LEU A 219 -16.06 24.37 0.80
N LEU A 220 -16.39 25.52 1.39
CA LEU A 220 -15.93 25.89 2.74
C LEU A 220 -16.50 24.95 3.81
N LEU A 221 -17.79 24.60 3.71
CA LEU A 221 -18.43 23.66 4.63
C LEU A 221 -17.92 22.23 4.42
N TRP A 222 -17.64 21.81 3.18
CA TRP A 222 -17.04 20.50 2.93
C TRP A 222 -15.64 20.42 3.54
N PHE A 223 -14.82 21.45 3.35
CA PHE A 223 -13.51 21.53 4.00
C PHE A 223 -13.63 21.49 5.53
N GLY A 224 -14.50 22.33 6.12
CA GLY A 224 -14.69 22.37 7.57
C GLY A 224 -15.28 21.07 8.15
N THR A 225 -16.17 20.38 7.42
CA THR A 225 -16.70 19.09 7.85
C THR A 225 -15.72 17.95 7.67
N GLY A 226 -14.87 17.98 6.64
CA GLY A 226 -13.71 17.09 6.54
C GLY A 226 -12.77 17.26 7.73
N TRP A 227 -12.62 18.49 8.22
CA TRP A 227 -11.84 18.78 9.43
C TRP A 227 -12.47 18.20 10.70
N ILE A 228 -13.79 18.41 10.87
CA ILE A 228 -14.57 17.81 11.97
C ILE A 228 -14.47 16.28 11.91
N GLU A 229 -14.52 15.69 10.72
CA GLU A 229 -14.37 14.25 10.51
C GLU A 229 -13.02 13.73 11.02
N LEU A 230 -11.91 14.44 10.78
CA LEU A 230 -10.59 14.04 11.32
C LEU A 230 -10.55 14.13 12.84
N ILE A 231 -11.11 15.20 13.41
CA ILE A 231 -11.16 15.41 14.87
C ILE A 231 -11.98 14.30 15.55
N LEU A 232 -13.23 14.11 15.11
CA LEU A 232 -14.15 13.16 15.73
C LEU A 232 -13.77 11.71 15.44
N GLY A 233 -13.16 11.45 14.28
CA GLY A 233 -12.60 10.15 13.94
C GLY A 233 -11.29 9.84 14.66
N GLN A 234 -10.62 10.86 15.22
CA GLN A 234 -9.30 10.78 15.86
C GLN A 234 -8.24 10.13 14.96
N ARG A 235 -8.30 10.43 13.67
CA ARG A 235 -7.44 9.84 12.64
C ARG A 235 -6.58 10.92 12.01
N TYR A 236 -5.33 11.00 12.45
CA TYR A 236 -4.40 12.07 12.08
C TYR A 236 -3.19 11.60 11.28
N SER A 237 -3.08 10.31 10.94
CA SER A 237 -2.09 9.88 9.96
C SER A 237 -2.29 10.61 8.64
N SER A 238 -1.22 10.95 7.94
CA SER A 238 -1.22 11.83 6.76
C SER A 238 -2.15 11.35 5.64
N HIS A 239 -2.36 10.04 5.47
CA HIS A 239 -3.28 9.50 4.47
C HIS A 239 -4.76 9.88 4.72
N TYR A 240 -5.14 10.22 5.96
CA TYR A 240 -6.49 10.67 6.30
C TYR A 240 -6.80 12.08 5.78
N PHE A 241 -5.78 12.90 5.50
CA PHE A 241 -5.95 14.28 5.03
C PHE A 241 -6.46 14.39 3.57
N SER A 242 -6.60 13.27 2.86
CA SER A 242 -7.27 13.21 1.55
C SER A 242 -8.66 13.85 1.56
N VAL A 243 -9.38 13.79 2.69
CA VAL A 243 -10.71 14.42 2.88
C VAL A 243 -10.66 15.96 2.78
N LEU A 244 -9.52 16.57 3.11
CA LEU A 244 -9.31 18.02 2.99
C LEU A 244 -8.70 18.39 1.63
N ALA A 245 -7.93 17.49 1.03
CA ALA A 245 -7.20 17.74 -0.20
C ALA A 245 -8.13 18.09 -1.37
N VAL A 246 -9.18 17.29 -1.58
CA VAL A 246 -10.12 17.49 -2.71
C VAL A 246 -10.86 18.83 -2.65
N PRO A 247 -11.54 19.22 -1.56
CA PRO A 247 -12.16 20.54 -1.50
C PRO A 247 -11.14 21.68 -1.64
N SER A 248 -9.91 21.52 -1.13
CA SER A 248 -8.84 22.52 -1.30
C SER A 248 -8.43 22.68 -2.76
N VAL A 249 -8.29 21.58 -3.49
CA VAL A 249 -7.95 21.58 -4.91
C VAL A 249 -9.08 22.18 -5.75
N PHE A 250 -10.35 21.94 -5.39
CA PHE A 250 -11.48 22.61 -6.04
C PHE A 250 -11.50 24.11 -5.77
N MET A 251 -11.20 24.56 -4.55
CA MET A 251 -11.01 25.98 -4.25
C MET A 251 -9.88 26.59 -5.10
N GLY A 252 -8.75 25.89 -5.22
CA GLY A 252 -7.65 26.28 -6.11
C GLY A 252 -8.08 26.38 -7.58
N ALA A 253 -8.86 25.42 -8.07
CA ALA A 253 -9.41 25.44 -9.43
C ALA A 253 -10.34 26.65 -9.68
N VAL A 254 -11.16 27.02 -8.69
CA VAL A 254 -12.01 28.23 -8.76
C VAL A 254 -11.15 29.50 -8.76
N LEU A 255 -10.14 29.59 -7.89
CA LEU A 255 -9.21 30.73 -7.85
C LEU A 255 -8.44 30.91 -9.16
N MET A 256 -7.90 29.82 -9.72
CA MET A 256 -7.23 29.85 -11.03
C MET A 256 -8.16 30.34 -12.13
N SER A 257 -9.44 29.94 -12.09
CA SER A 257 -10.46 30.44 -13.02
C SER A 257 -10.66 31.95 -12.89
N GLN A 258 -10.84 32.44 -11.66
CA GLN A 258 -11.07 33.85 -11.38
C GLN A 258 -9.86 34.70 -11.79
N LEU A 259 -8.64 34.26 -11.48
CA LEU A 259 -7.40 34.93 -11.89
C LEU A 259 -7.30 35.00 -13.42
N GLY A 260 -7.57 33.89 -14.11
CA GLY A 260 -7.57 33.85 -15.57
C GLY A 260 -8.55 34.84 -16.21
N LEU A 261 -9.74 35.01 -15.61
CA LEU A 261 -10.75 35.97 -16.09
C LEU A 261 -10.32 37.43 -15.88
N VAL A 262 -9.79 37.77 -14.70
CA VAL A 262 -9.31 39.14 -14.39
C VAL A 262 -8.22 39.58 -15.38
N ILE A 263 -7.30 38.66 -15.69
CA ILE A 263 -6.18 38.95 -16.58
C ILE A 263 -6.66 39.08 -18.03
N ALA A 264 -7.59 38.23 -18.46
CA ALA A 264 -8.21 38.35 -19.78
C ALA A 264 -8.96 39.69 -19.96
N HIS A 265 -9.65 40.17 -18.92
CA HIS A 265 -10.37 41.44 -18.95
C HIS A 265 -9.43 42.66 -18.99
N ARG A 266 -8.41 42.72 -18.13
CA ARG A 266 -7.42 43.84 -18.14
C ARG A 266 -6.74 44.03 -19.50
N LYS A 267 -6.50 42.94 -20.23
CA LYS A 267 -5.84 43.00 -21.53
C LYS A 267 -6.75 43.51 -22.66
N LYS A 268 -8.07 43.24 -22.57
CA LYS A 268 -9.07 43.78 -23.50
C LYS A 268 -9.14 45.32 -23.41
N ASP A 269 -8.98 45.85 -22.20
CA ASP A 269 -8.99 47.29 -21.94
C ASP A 269 -7.67 47.99 -22.35
N GLN A 270 -6.57 47.23 -22.52
CA GLN A 270 -5.24 47.76 -22.86
C GLN A 270 -4.84 47.61 -24.35
N GLY A 271 -5.73 47.14 -25.24
CA GLY A 271 -5.51 47.13 -26.70
C GLY A 271 -4.34 46.25 -27.21
N SER A 272 -3.79 45.36 -26.38
CA SER A 272 -2.64 44.51 -26.75
C SER A 272 -3.09 43.31 -27.62
N LEU A 273 -2.69 43.35 -28.89
CA LEU A 273 -3.05 42.39 -29.95
C LEU A 273 -2.27 41.05 -29.93
N ASP A 274 -1.47 40.76 -28.91
CA ASP A 274 -0.78 39.46 -28.81
C ASP A 274 -1.60 38.47 -27.97
N HIS A 275 -2.64 37.94 -28.60
CA HIS A 275 -3.70 37.15 -27.97
C HIS A 275 -3.38 35.66 -27.82
N GLU A 276 -2.45 35.11 -28.60
CA GLU A 276 -2.17 33.67 -28.60
C GLU A 276 -1.05 33.26 -27.64
N LYS A 277 0.13 33.89 -27.70
CA LYS A 277 1.31 33.43 -26.94
C LYS A 277 1.14 33.55 -25.42
N VAL A 278 0.49 34.60 -24.94
CA VAL A 278 0.26 34.84 -23.49
C VAL A 278 -0.92 34.02 -22.94
N ARG A 279 -1.89 33.65 -23.78
CA ARG A 279 -3.04 32.79 -23.40
C ARG A 279 -2.61 31.38 -23.02
N TYR A 280 -1.49 30.91 -23.57
CA TYR A 280 -0.85 29.65 -23.21
C TYR A 280 0.24 29.86 -22.14
N ALA A 281 1.09 30.88 -22.28
CA ALA A 281 2.23 31.06 -21.38
C ALA A 281 1.85 31.33 -19.91
N LEU A 282 0.71 31.96 -19.62
CA LEU A 282 0.37 32.34 -18.25
C LEU A 282 -0.34 31.24 -17.43
N PRO A 283 -1.30 30.45 -17.97
CA PRO A 283 -1.75 29.22 -17.32
C PRO A 283 -0.62 28.21 -17.19
N ILE A 284 0.28 28.15 -18.18
CA ILE A 284 1.49 27.34 -18.12
C ILE A 284 2.42 27.88 -17.03
N ALA A 285 2.65 29.19 -16.93
CA ALA A 285 3.46 29.78 -15.86
C ALA A 285 2.80 29.64 -14.48
N THR A 286 1.47 29.68 -14.38
CA THR A 286 0.76 29.47 -13.11
C THR A 286 0.77 28.00 -12.73
N ALA A 287 0.60 27.09 -13.69
CA ALA A 287 0.76 25.65 -13.47
C ALA A 287 2.21 25.33 -13.11
N ILE A 288 3.18 25.94 -13.80
CA ILE A 288 4.61 25.82 -13.49
C ILE A 288 4.88 26.41 -12.12
N ILE A 289 4.38 27.58 -11.73
CA ILE A 289 4.55 28.16 -10.39
C ILE A 289 3.87 27.28 -9.35
N VAL A 290 2.70 26.70 -9.62
CA VAL A 290 2.04 25.76 -8.70
C VAL A 290 2.85 24.47 -8.59
N LEU A 291 3.40 23.94 -9.68
CA LEU A 291 4.34 22.80 -9.68
C LEU A 291 5.65 23.16 -8.97
N PHE A 292 6.19 24.35 -9.22
CA PHE A 292 7.45 24.87 -8.68
C PHE A 292 7.34 25.22 -7.20
N SER A 293 6.14 25.59 -6.77
CA SER A 293 5.84 25.91 -5.39
C SER A 293 5.37 24.67 -4.62
N GLN A 294 4.99 23.61 -5.34
CA GLN A 294 4.94 22.23 -4.85
C GLN A 294 6.30 21.51 -4.91
N CYS A 295 7.41 22.17 -5.33
CA CYS A 295 8.80 21.69 -5.19
C CYS A 295 9.23 21.56 -3.73
N SER A 296 8.52 20.73 -2.98
CA SER A 296 9.15 19.89 -1.98
C SER A 296 10.01 18.86 -2.71
N ASP A 297 11.14 18.44 -2.12
CA ASP A 297 12.01 17.37 -2.66
C ASP A 297 11.19 16.17 -3.17
N LEU A 298 10.16 15.89 -2.39
CA LEU A 298 9.06 14.98 -2.59
C LEU A 298 8.32 15.02 -3.95
N PHE A 299 8.08 16.20 -4.55
CA PHE A 299 7.49 16.28 -5.90
C PHE A 299 8.50 15.84 -6.96
N TRP A 300 9.76 16.25 -6.81
CA TRP A 300 10.83 15.86 -7.73
C TRP A 300 11.13 14.37 -7.65
N THR A 301 11.14 13.78 -6.45
CA THR A 301 11.20 12.32 -6.28
C THR A 301 10.07 11.62 -7.04
N GLY A 302 8.84 12.15 -6.96
CA GLY A 302 7.69 11.59 -7.69
C GLY A 302 7.81 11.72 -9.21
N VAL A 303 8.34 12.85 -9.72
CA VAL A 303 8.60 13.06 -11.15
C VAL A 303 9.75 12.19 -11.64
N GLU A 304 10.81 12.04 -10.86
CA GLU A 304 11.94 11.16 -11.15
C GLU A 304 11.48 9.70 -11.26
N GLN A 305 10.69 9.23 -10.28
CA GLN A 305 10.08 7.91 -10.31
C GLN A 305 9.16 7.70 -11.52
N LEU A 306 8.42 8.73 -11.95
CA LEU A 306 7.59 8.65 -13.16
C LEU A 306 8.42 8.65 -14.45
N GLY A 307 9.53 9.38 -14.45
CA GLY A 307 10.46 9.43 -15.58
C GLY A 307 11.23 8.12 -15.78
N THR A 308 11.48 7.37 -14.70
CA THR A 308 12.11 6.05 -14.74
C THR A 308 11.10 4.91 -14.89
N PHE A 309 9.81 5.15 -14.67
CA PHE A 309 8.77 4.14 -14.83
C PHE A 309 8.58 3.75 -16.31
N THR A 310 8.94 2.51 -16.63
CA THR A 310 8.75 1.91 -17.97
C THR A 310 7.59 0.92 -17.96
N THR A 311 7.63 -0.07 -17.06
CA THR A 311 6.61 -1.10 -16.89
C THR A 311 6.43 -1.46 -15.41
N PHE A 312 5.28 -2.05 -15.07
CA PHE A 312 5.05 -2.59 -13.73
C PHE A 312 6.06 -3.66 -13.34
N SER A 313 6.47 -4.51 -14.29
CA SER A 313 7.50 -5.53 -14.06
C SER A 313 8.84 -4.93 -13.66
N HIS A 314 9.26 -3.83 -14.32
CA HIS A 314 10.51 -3.16 -13.99
C HIS A 314 10.45 -2.48 -12.61
N PHE A 315 9.29 -1.93 -12.24
CA PHE A 315 9.09 -1.35 -10.90
C PHE A 315 9.14 -2.40 -9.79
N GLU A 316 8.51 -3.57 -9.99
CA GLU A 316 8.56 -4.69 -9.05
C GLU A 316 9.97 -5.27 -8.91
N GLU A 317 10.70 -5.37 -10.02
CA GLU A 317 12.10 -5.79 -10.04
C GLU A 317 12.99 -4.78 -9.30
N GLN A 318 12.82 -3.48 -9.55
CA GLN A 318 13.55 -2.42 -8.85
C GLN A 318 13.22 -2.40 -7.35
N GLN A 319 11.96 -2.62 -6.95
CA GLN A 319 11.59 -2.77 -5.55
C GLN A 319 12.27 -3.98 -4.91
N THR A 320 12.27 -5.13 -5.58
CA THR A 320 12.97 -6.34 -5.13
C THR A 320 14.47 -6.08 -5.00
N GLN A 321 15.06 -5.35 -5.95
CA GLN A 321 16.47 -4.99 -5.91
C GLN A 321 16.81 -4.02 -4.77
N ASN A 322 15.91 -3.11 -4.44
CA ASN A 322 16.06 -2.15 -3.35
C ASN A 322 15.74 -2.72 -1.96
N GLN A 323 15.21 -3.94 -1.85
CA GLN A 323 15.03 -4.59 -0.55
C GLN A 323 16.40 -4.88 0.09
N GLY A 324 16.52 -4.55 1.37
CA GLY A 324 17.68 -4.97 2.18
C GLY A 324 17.80 -6.49 2.20
N GLY A 325 19.01 -7.02 2.39
CA GLY A 325 19.23 -8.46 2.22
C GLY A 325 18.47 -9.37 3.19
N GLU A 326 18.15 -8.89 4.39
CA GLU A 326 17.24 -9.62 5.30
C GLU A 326 15.83 -9.75 4.70
N GLY A 327 15.30 -8.70 4.06
CA GLY A 327 14.02 -8.74 3.34
C GLY A 327 14.06 -9.72 2.16
N ARG A 328 15.17 -9.72 1.39
CA ARG A 328 15.37 -10.69 0.30
C ARG A 328 15.40 -12.13 0.80
N THR A 329 16.10 -12.40 1.90
CA THR A 329 16.17 -13.74 2.51
C THR A 329 14.81 -14.17 3.04
N THR A 330 14.13 -13.29 3.77
CA THR A 330 12.76 -13.51 4.29
C THR A 330 11.81 -13.88 3.15
N ARG A 331 11.84 -13.12 2.06
CA ARG A 331 11.03 -13.38 0.87
C ARG A 331 11.38 -14.70 0.19
N ALA A 332 12.66 -15.04 0.05
CA ALA A 332 13.10 -16.31 -0.53
C ALA A 332 12.59 -17.52 0.27
N VAL A 333 12.59 -17.44 1.61
CA VAL A 333 12.04 -18.48 2.49
C VAL A 333 10.54 -18.66 2.30
N ILE A 334 9.78 -17.57 2.17
CA ILE A 334 8.33 -17.63 1.96
C ILE A 334 8.00 -18.15 0.55
N ASP A 335 8.72 -17.68 -0.48
CA ASP A 335 8.59 -18.11 -1.88
C ASP A 335 8.96 -19.58 -2.09
N LEU A 336 9.64 -20.21 -1.13
CA LEU A 336 9.95 -21.65 -1.18
C LEU A 336 8.68 -22.51 -1.09
N VAL A 337 7.69 -22.08 -0.31
CA VAL A 337 6.51 -22.89 0.06
C VAL A 337 5.17 -22.27 -0.33
N SER A 338 5.18 -21.09 -0.96
CA SER A 338 3.96 -20.38 -1.35
C SER A 338 4.20 -19.47 -2.56
N HIS A 339 3.12 -19.08 -3.24
CA HIS A 339 3.14 -18.21 -4.42
C HIS A 339 2.68 -16.79 -4.12
N GLN A 340 2.87 -15.92 -5.11
CA GLN A 340 2.29 -14.58 -5.07
C GLN A 340 0.77 -14.64 -4.89
N GLY A 341 0.27 -13.89 -3.90
CA GLY A 341 -1.15 -13.83 -3.57
C GLY A 341 -1.62 -14.90 -2.59
N ASP A 342 -0.74 -15.82 -2.16
CA ASP A 342 -1.10 -16.82 -1.17
C ASP A 342 -1.26 -16.25 0.25
N PRO A 343 -2.00 -16.95 1.12
CA PRO A 343 -2.19 -16.54 2.50
C PRO A 343 -0.89 -16.58 3.32
N LEU A 344 -0.51 -15.42 3.87
CA LEU A 344 0.56 -15.28 4.86
C LEU A 344 -0.03 -14.96 6.23
N LEU A 345 0.37 -15.72 7.25
CA LEU A 345 0.06 -15.37 8.63
C LEU A 345 1.13 -14.41 9.16
N ALA A 346 0.78 -13.17 9.48
CA ALA A 346 1.75 -12.22 10.02
C ALA A 346 1.32 -11.58 11.34
N TRP A 347 2.23 -11.50 12.31
CA TRP A 347 2.05 -10.71 13.53
C TRP A 347 2.64 -9.31 13.33
N THR A 348 1.90 -8.43 12.65
CA THR A 348 2.42 -7.12 12.20
C THR A 348 1.47 -5.97 12.50
N MET A 349 2.03 -4.76 12.60
CA MET A 349 1.28 -3.49 12.61
C MET A 349 1.26 -2.79 11.25
N TYR A 350 2.03 -3.30 10.29
CA TYR A 350 2.26 -2.62 9.02
C TYR A 350 1.63 -3.42 7.88
N PRO A 351 0.81 -2.78 7.03
CA PRO A 351 0.25 -3.45 5.86
C PRO A 351 1.32 -3.80 4.83
N TRP A 352 2.45 -3.08 4.82
CA TRP A 352 3.59 -3.28 3.92
C TRP A 352 4.19 -4.68 4.05
N THR A 353 4.12 -5.31 5.22
CA THR A 353 4.58 -6.68 5.43
C THR A 353 3.99 -7.66 4.40
N TYR A 354 2.74 -7.49 3.99
CA TYR A 354 2.13 -8.35 2.96
C TYR A 354 2.56 -7.94 1.55
N LEU A 355 2.66 -6.64 1.27
CA LEU A 355 3.02 -6.12 -0.04
C LEU A 355 4.49 -6.40 -0.39
N GLU A 356 5.41 -6.23 0.55
CA GLU A 356 6.85 -6.47 0.38
C GLU A 356 7.17 -7.94 0.06
N HIS A 357 6.31 -8.85 0.52
CA HIS A 357 6.44 -10.29 0.33
C HIS A 357 5.42 -10.83 -0.67
N ASP A 358 4.66 -9.97 -1.35
CA ASP A 358 3.67 -10.36 -2.36
C ASP A 358 2.66 -11.41 -1.87
N ARG A 359 2.20 -11.28 -0.63
CA ARG A 359 1.21 -12.17 0.00
C ARG A 359 -0.09 -11.44 0.35
N VAL A 360 -1.14 -12.20 0.65
CA VAL A 360 -2.38 -11.66 1.23
C VAL A 360 -2.50 -12.08 2.70
N PRO A 361 -3.20 -11.30 3.54
CA PRO A 361 -3.45 -11.70 4.91
C PRO A 361 -4.20 -13.04 5.00
N ALA A 362 -3.66 -14.00 5.76
CA ALA A 362 -4.33 -15.28 6.03
C ALA A 362 -5.55 -15.14 6.94
N SER A 363 -5.74 -13.98 7.58
CA SER A 363 -6.94 -13.66 8.33
C SER A 363 -7.53 -12.33 7.89
N ARG A 364 -8.82 -12.12 8.19
CA ARG A 364 -9.47 -10.81 8.00
C ARG A 364 -8.84 -9.70 8.84
N PHE A 365 -8.00 -10.05 9.82
CA PHE A 365 -7.26 -9.11 10.66
C PHE A 365 -5.85 -8.94 10.13
N SER A 366 -5.68 -8.00 9.19
CA SER A 366 -4.36 -7.70 8.61
C SER A 366 -3.37 -7.12 9.63
N TRP A 367 -3.85 -6.58 10.76
CA TRP A 367 -3.00 -5.98 11.80
C TRP A 367 -3.25 -6.63 13.15
N LYS A 368 -2.17 -6.86 13.91
CA LYS A 368 -2.24 -7.39 15.28
C LYS A 368 -3.09 -6.51 16.20
N SER A 369 -3.18 -5.20 15.93
CA SER A 369 -3.95 -4.24 16.72
C SER A 369 -5.41 -4.63 16.91
N PHE A 370 -6.04 -5.20 15.88
CA PHE A 370 -7.42 -5.70 15.97
C PHE A 370 -7.57 -6.88 16.95
N MET A 371 -6.51 -7.66 17.11
CA MET A 371 -6.48 -8.88 17.92
C MET A 371 -6.14 -8.59 19.38
N VAL A 372 -5.35 -7.55 19.64
CA VAL A 372 -4.96 -7.14 21.01
C VAL A 372 -5.73 -5.93 21.55
N GLY A 373 -6.57 -5.29 20.72
CA GLY A 373 -7.35 -4.11 21.11
C GLY A 373 -6.47 -2.87 21.27
N GLU A 374 -5.47 -2.73 20.41
CA GLU A 374 -4.62 -1.54 20.35
C GLU A 374 -5.32 -0.44 19.55
N ILE A 375 -5.55 0.71 20.20
CA ILE A 375 -6.20 1.87 19.59
C ILE A 375 -5.16 2.90 19.20
N TYR A 376 -5.21 3.34 17.95
CA TYR A 376 -4.36 4.41 17.43
C TYR A 376 -4.45 5.67 18.31
N LEU A 377 -3.29 6.18 18.76
CA LEU A 377 -3.16 7.31 19.71
C LEU A 377 -3.86 7.09 21.07
N GLY A 378 -4.24 5.86 21.39
CA GLY A 378 -4.96 5.47 22.59
C GLY A 378 -4.26 4.37 23.38
N LYS A 379 -5.01 3.70 24.24
CA LYS A 379 -4.50 2.60 25.07
C LYS A 379 -4.78 1.25 24.41
N THR A 380 -3.87 0.31 24.57
CA THR A 380 -4.12 -1.11 24.31
C THR A 380 -4.92 -1.71 25.45
N SER A 381 -6.03 -2.38 25.13
CA SER A 381 -6.84 -3.06 26.15
C SER A 381 -7.74 -4.14 25.54
N PRO A 382 -7.91 -5.30 26.20
CA PRO A 382 -8.81 -6.36 25.73
C PRO A 382 -10.27 -5.90 25.52
N LYS A 383 -10.73 -4.84 26.21
CA LYS A 383 -12.08 -4.28 26.00
C LYS A 383 -12.30 -3.68 24.61
N TYR A 384 -11.22 -3.42 23.86
CA TYR A 384 -11.25 -2.90 22.51
C TYR A 384 -11.03 -3.99 21.45
N VAL A 385 -10.96 -5.26 21.85
CA VAL A 385 -10.99 -6.38 20.93
C VAL A 385 -12.44 -6.61 20.51
N LEU A 386 -12.69 -6.76 19.20
CA LEU A 386 -14.04 -7.01 18.72
C LEU A 386 -14.59 -8.34 19.28
N PRO A 387 -15.90 -8.41 19.57
CA PRO A 387 -16.52 -9.66 19.99
C PRO A 387 -16.28 -10.75 18.93
N LYS A 388 -15.97 -11.97 19.37
CA LYS A 388 -15.70 -13.15 18.52
C LYS A 388 -14.42 -13.05 17.66
N THR A 389 -13.54 -12.07 17.84
CA THR A 389 -12.28 -11.96 17.10
C THR A 389 -11.50 -13.28 17.04
N TRP A 390 -11.32 -13.96 18.18
CA TRP A 390 -10.59 -15.22 18.23
C TRP A 390 -11.32 -16.39 17.56
N ASN A 391 -12.65 -16.39 17.53
CA ASN A 391 -13.42 -17.39 16.80
C ASN A 391 -13.31 -17.18 15.29
N TRP A 392 -13.36 -15.92 14.84
CA TRP A 392 -13.15 -15.57 13.43
C TRP A 392 -11.72 -15.87 12.99
N PHE A 393 -10.73 -15.59 13.83
CA PHE A 393 -9.34 -15.99 13.57
C PHE A 393 -9.21 -17.50 13.38
N ALA A 394 -9.81 -18.31 14.27
CA ALA A 394 -9.77 -19.76 14.14
C ALA A 394 -10.45 -20.25 12.84
N GLN A 395 -11.57 -19.66 12.45
CA GLN A 395 -12.24 -19.95 11.18
C GLN A 395 -11.37 -19.59 9.98
N ASP A 396 -10.74 -18.41 10.00
CA ASP A 396 -9.86 -17.97 8.93
C ASP A 396 -8.65 -18.90 8.79
N MET A 397 -8.04 -19.35 9.89
CA MET A 397 -6.94 -20.31 9.85
C MET A 397 -7.34 -21.68 9.29
N GLN A 398 -8.56 -22.14 9.60
CA GLN A 398 -9.11 -23.38 9.02
C GLN A 398 -9.42 -23.26 7.53
N GLN A 399 -9.63 -22.05 7.01
CA GLN A 399 -9.95 -21.84 5.60
C GLN A 399 -8.68 -21.55 4.78
N ALA A 400 -7.79 -20.72 5.33
CA ALA A 400 -6.64 -20.19 4.61
C ALA A 400 -5.44 -21.14 4.59
N HIS A 401 -5.29 -22.02 5.59
CA HIS A 401 -4.17 -22.96 5.71
C HIS A 401 -2.80 -22.35 5.35
N PRO A 402 -2.37 -21.28 6.04
CA PRO A 402 -1.12 -20.60 5.70
C PRO A 402 0.09 -21.54 5.84
N GLU A 403 0.95 -21.58 4.82
CA GLU A 403 2.21 -22.35 4.82
C GLU A 403 3.36 -21.61 5.49
N ALA A 404 3.27 -20.28 5.56
CA ALA A 404 4.29 -19.42 6.15
C ALA A 404 3.71 -18.48 7.23
N TYR A 405 4.56 -18.19 8.21
CA TYR A 405 4.36 -17.25 9.29
C TYR A 405 5.49 -16.22 9.30
N LEU A 406 5.15 -14.96 9.57
CA LEU A 406 6.10 -13.85 9.62
C LEU A 406 5.89 -12.96 10.84
N ARG A 407 6.97 -12.59 11.52
CA ARG A 407 6.95 -11.63 12.64
C ARG A 407 8.14 -10.66 12.60
N PRO A 408 7.89 -9.35 12.51
CA PRO A 408 8.90 -8.36 12.85
C PRO A 408 9.25 -8.45 14.34
N LYS A 409 10.53 -8.59 14.69
CA LYS A 409 11.02 -8.74 16.08
C LYS A 409 10.68 -7.56 16.98
N GLU A 410 10.54 -6.37 16.41
CA GLU A 410 10.06 -5.19 17.16
C GLU A 410 8.63 -5.37 17.70
N THR A 411 7.85 -6.29 17.13
CA THR A 411 6.49 -6.58 17.58
C THR A 411 6.48 -7.70 18.62
N LEU A 412 6.29 -7.33 19.89
CA LEU A 412 6.10 -8.30 20.95
C LEU A 412 4.86 -9.19 20.68
N LEU A 413 5.08 -10.51 20.72
CA LEU A 413 4.03 -11.52 20.69
C LEU A 413 3.71 -11.93 22.13
N ASN A 414 2.43 -11.91 22.49
CA ASN A 414 1.99 -12.43 23.78
C ASN A 414 1.69 -13.92 23.63
N GLU A 415 2.52 -14.76 24.25
CA GLU A 415 2.45 -16.22 24.22
C GLU A 415 1.12 -16.80 24.75
N GLN A 416 0.35 -16.02 25.51
CA GLN A 416 -0.95 -16.43 26.04
C GLN A 416 -2.10 -16.27 25.03
N THR A 417 -1.84 -15.73 23.84
CA THR A 417 -2.88 -15.49 22.84
C THR A 417 -3.17 -16.74 22.01
N PRO A 418 -4.42 -16.94 21.53
CA PRO A 418 -4.72 -18.02 20.58
C PRO A 418 -3.89 -17.96 19.30
N PHE A 419 -3.44 -16.76 18.90
CA PHE A 419 -2.49 -16.59 17.78
C PHE A 419 -1.17 -17.30 18.08
N ALA A 420 -0.54 -16.99 19.22
CA ALA A 420 0.73 -17.60 19.59
C ALA A 420 0.62 -19.12 19.74
N GLN A 421 -0.48 -19.60 20.33
CA GLN A 421 -0.76 -21.04 20.42
C GLN A 421 -0.88 -21.70 19.04
N TYR A 422 -1.56 -21.05 18.09
CA TYR A 422 -1.67 -21.55 16.72
C TYR A 422 -0.30 -21.59 16.03
N VAL A 423 0.50 -20.53 16.16
CA VAL A 423 1.86 -20.47 15.61
C VAL A 423 2.74 -21.58 16.21
N ALA A 424 2.79 -21.68 17.54
CA ALA A 424 3.59 -22.69 18.24
C ALA A 424 3.16 -24.13 17.92
N THR A 425 1.88 -24.34 17.61
CA THR A 425 1.36 -25.67 17.25
C THR A 425 1.74 -26.05 15.82
N ASN A 426 1.56 -25.14 14.86
CA ASN A 426 1.60 -25.47 13.42
C ASN A 426 2.89 -25.06 12.71
N PHE A 427 3.66 -24.12 13.27
CA PHE A 427 4.86 -23.58 12.62
C PHE A 427 6.12 -23.86 13.43
N THR A 428 7.24 -23.93 12.73
CA THR A 428 8.58 -23.92 13.31
C THR A 428 9.34 -22.74 12.75
N THR A 429 10.03 -21.98 13.60
CA THR A 429 10.88 -20.88 13.15
C THR A 429 12.04 -21.45 12.33
N VAL A 430 12.12 -21.10 11.06
CA VAL A 430 13.19 -21.58 10.15
C VAL A 430 14.23 -20.51 9.89
N TYR A 431 13.84 -19.24 9.93
CA TYR A 431 14.75 -18.11 9.76
C TYR A 431 14.59 -17.15 10.94
N ASP A 432 15.70 -16.87 11.60
CA ASP A 432 15.79 -15.89 12.68
C ASP A 432 16.79 -14.80 12.27
N GLY A 433 16.28 -13.73 11.68
CA GLY A 433 17.04 -12.57 11.24
C GLY A 433 17.19 -11.52 12.34
N ASN A 434 17.74 -10.36 12.02
CA ASN A 434 17.96 -9.28 12.98
C ASN A 434 16.66 -8.53 13.29
N SER A 435 15.82 -8.31 12.28
CA SER A 435 14.56 -7.58 12.38
C SER A 435 13.32 -8.44 12.13
N MET A 436 13.48 -9.61 11.49
CA MET A 436 12.38 -10.48 11.07
C MET A 436 12.59 -11.92 11.54
N GLU A 437 11.48 -12.59 11.83
CA GLU A 437 11.41 -14.02 12.10
C GLU A 437 10.42 -14.67 11.14
N VAL A 438 10.83 -15.76 10.49
CA VAL A 438 10.00 -16.56 9.59
C VAL A 438 9.82 -17.96 10.16
N GLY A 439 8.57 -18.39 10.23
CA GLY A 439 8.22 -19.78 10.49
C GLY A 439 7.58 -20.42 9.27
N LEU A 440 7.85 -21.70 9.05
CA LEU A 440 7.15 -22.51 8.05
C LEU A 440 6.31 -23.57 8.75
N ASN A 441 5.26 -24.04 8.08
CA ASN A 441 4.46 -25.16 8.55
C ASN A 441 5.38 -26.34 8.91
N LYS A 442 5.16 -26.97 10.07
CA LYS A 442 6.03 -28.03 10.60
C LYS A 442 6.13 -29.24 9.68
N ASP A 443 5.01 -29.65 9.08
CA ASP A 443 4.99 -30.81 8.19
C ASP A 443 5.75 -30.49 6.89
N THR A 444 5.52 -29.30 6.34
CA THR A 444 6.23 -28.79 5.16
C THR A 444 7.73 -28.69 5.42
N TRP A 445 8.14 -28.10 6.55
CA TRP A 445 9.55 -27.99 6.92
C TRP A 445 10.20 -29.35 7.17
N SER A 446 9.53 -30.25 7.90
CA SER A 446 10.05 -31.60 8.16
C SER A 446 10.28 -32.38 6.86
N ASN A 447 9.40 -32.24 5.88
CA ASN A 447 9.57 -32.85 4.57
C ASN A 447 10.78 -32.26 3.83
N LEU A 448 10.97 -30.94 3.90
CA LEU A 448 12.10 -30.24 3.28
C LEU A 448 13.44 -30.63 3.89
N MET A 449 13.49 -30.89 5.20
CA MET A 449 14.70 -31.26 5.93
C MET A 449 15.09 -32.74 5.77
N THR A 450 14.27 -33.57 5.12
CA THR A 450 14.64 -34.97 4.86
C THR A 450 15.89 -35.03 3.98
N PRO A 451 17.02 -35.63 4.43
CA PRO A 451 18.28 -35.59 3.70
C PRO A 451 18.18 -36.24 2.31
N PRO A 452 18.80 -35.65 1.27
CA PRO A 452 18.93 -36.30 -0.02
C PRO A 452 19.61 -37.67 0.07
N THR A 453 19.20 -38.59 -0.81
CA THR A 453 19.61 -39.99 -0.80
C THR A 453 20.60 -40.34 -1.90
N GLN A 454 20.52 -39.72 -3.07
CA GLN A 454 21.42 -40.03 -4.18
C GLN A 454 22.81 -39.42 -3.95
N SER A 455 23.81 -40.28 -3.75
CA SER A 455 25.20 -39.85 -3.62
C SER A 455 25.75 -39.35 -4.94
N MET A 456 26.38 -38.18 -4.91
CA MET A 456 27.13 -37.65 -6.01
C MET A 456 28.57 -38.17 -5.90
N GLY A 457 28.94 -39.11 -6.77
CA GLY A 457 30.30 -39.64 -6.88
C GLY A 457 31.28 -38.62 -7.44
N ILE A 458 31.46 -37.49 -6.75
CA ILE A 458 32.38 -36.42 -7.14
C ILE A 458 33.74 -36.73 -6.52
N ASN A 459 34.74 -36.98 -7.36
CA ASN A 459 36.13 -36.91 -6.94
C ASN A 459 36.44 -35.44 -6.60
N GLN A 460 36.90 -35.18 -5.37
CA GLN A 460 37.16 -33.83 -4.84
C GLN A 460 37.96 -32.96 -5.82
N ASP A 461 38.87 -33.57 -6.59
CA ASP A 461 39.71 -33.03 -7.66
C ASP A 461 39.00 -32.29 -8.81
N LYS A 462 37.65 -32.33 -8.89
CA LYS A 462 36.86 -31.69 -9.97
C LYS A 462 36.16 -30.38 -9.60
N ILE A 463 36.24 -29.92 -8.35
CA ILE A 463 35.49 -28.72 -7.86
C ILE A 463 36.30 -27.42 -8.08
N PHE A 464 37.52 -27.51 -8.63
CA PHE A 464 38.55 -26.47 -8.47
C PHE A 464 38.63 -25.43 -9.60
N SER A 465 37.77 -24.42 -9.54
CA SER A 465 38.14 -22.98 -9.49
C SER A 465 36.88 -22.10 -9.51
N GLU A 466 36.92 -20.89 -8.94
CA GLU A 466 35.86 -19.88 -9.12
C GLU A 466 35.58 -19.59 -10.62
N THR A 467 36.58 -19.78 -11.48
CA THR A 467 36.48 -19.58 -12.93
C THR A 467 35.95 -20.79 -13.70
N SER A 468 35.68 -21.92 -13.05
CA SER A 468 35.17 -23.15 -13.68
C SER A 468 34.31 -23.93 -12.68
N PRO A 469 33.12 -23.41 -12.32
CA PRO A 469 32.25 -24.03 -11.33
C PRO A 469 31.71 -25.38 -11.81
N TYR A 470 31.57 -26.32 -10.87
CA TYR A 470 31.00 -27.63 -11.17
C TYR A 470 29.47 -27.55 -11.15
N VAL A 471 28.84 -27.82 -12.28
CA VAL A 471 27.37 -27.82 -12.40
C VAL A 471 26.79 -29.01 -11.64
N LEU A 472 25.98 -28.72 -10.62
CA LEU A 472 25.29 -29.70 -9.79
C LEU A 472 23.93 -30.08 -10.36
N SER A 473 23.21 -29.09 -10.91
CA SER A 473 21.91 -29.29 -11.56
C SER A 473 21.69 -28.27 -12.67
N ASN A 474 21.09 -28.70 -13.78
CA ASN A 474 20.65 -27.83 -14.88
C ASN A 474 19.23 -27.29 -14.69
N THR A 475 18.56 -27.66 -13.60
CA THR A 475 17.18 -27.29 -13.33
C THR A 475 17.01 -26.85 -11.88
N ASN A 476 16.01 -25.99 -11.68
CA ASN A 476 15.41 -25.69 -10.38
C ASN A 476 14.80 -26.94 -9.72
N CYS A 477 14.24 -26.78 -8.52
CA CYS A 477 13.54 -27.85 -7.79
C CYS A 477 14.44 -29.01 -7.38
N VAL A 478 15.60 -28.69 -6.82
CA VAL A 478 16.59 -29.67 -6.33
C VAL A 478 16.99 -29.37 -4.88
N ARG A 479 17.44 -30.40 -4.18
CA ARG A 479 18.03 -30.29 -2.84
C ARG A 479 19.41 -30.91 -2.83
N ILE A 480 20.35 -30.24 -2.19
CA ILE A 480 21.74 -30.69 -2.11
C ILE A 480 22.21 -30.62 -0.67
N SER A 481 22.68 -31.74 -0.14
CA SER A 481 23.31 -31.79 1.18
C SER A 481 24.77 -32.16 1.08
N GLY A 482 25.58 -31.68 2.03
CA GLY A 482 26.97 -32.11 2.16
C GLY A 482 27.57 -31.65 3.48
N THR A 483 28.82 -32.05 3.69
CA THR A 483 29.62 -31.66 4.85
C THR A 483 30.81 -30.82 4.38
N LEU A 484 30.87 -29.58 4.84
CA LEU A 484 32.01 -28.68 4.69
C LEU A 484 33.02 -28.97 5.80
N LYS A 485 34.26 -29.33 5.44
CA LYS A 485 35.36 -29.44 6.40
C LYS A 485 36.37 -28.34 6.14
N SER A 486 36.60 -27.48 7.13
CA SER A 486 37.60 -26.42 7.06
C SER A 486 38.76 -26.75 7.98
N SER A 487 39.99 -26.71 7.47
CA SER A 487 41.21 -26.82 8.29
C SER A 487 41.50 -25.55 9.09
N ASP A 488 40.98 -24.41 8.63
CA ASP A 488 41.23 -23.08 9.19
C ASP A 488 39.92 -22.36 9.48
N GLN A 489 39.82 -21.66 10.62
CA GLN A 489 38.67 -20.80 10.98
C GLN A 489 38.64 -19.47 10.19
N ASN A 490 39.30 -19.41 9.03
CA ASN A 490 39.47 -18.18 8.28
C ASN A 490 38.29 -17.96 7.32
N GLU A 491 37.70 -16.74 7.32
CA GLU A 491 36.53 -16.41 6.50
C GLU A 491 36.76 -16.56 4.98
N GLU A 492 38.02 -16.52 4.54
CA GLU A 492 38.39 -16.63 3.12
C GLU A 492 38.11 -18.02 2.53
N SER A 493 38.07 -19.07 3.37
CA SER A 493 37.75 -20.45 2.97
C SER A 493 36.24 -20.68 2.93
N SER A 494 35.63 -20.54 1.76
CA SER A 494 34.19 -20.73 1.58
C SER A 494 33.83 -21.56 0.36
N ILE A 495 32.68 -22.22 0.42
CA ILE A 495 32.00 -22.77 -0.76
C ILE A 495 31.01 -21.72 -1.28
N ILE A 496 30.92 -21.60 -2.60
CA ILE A 496 29.95 -20.73 -3.27
C ILE A 496 29.03 -21.60 -4.12
N PHE A 497 27.73 -21.48 -3.90
CA PHE A 497 26.69 -22.02 -4.75
C PHE A 497 26.22 -20.92 -5.69
N ASN A 498 26.56 -21.03 -6.98
CA ASN A 498 26.10 -20.07 -7.98
C ASN A 498 24.78 -20.55 -8.57
N LEU A 499 23.80 -19.65 -8.59
CA LEU A 499 22.48 -19.81 -9.18
C LEU A 499 22.41 -18.87 -10.38
N SER A 500 22.70 -19.40 -11.56
CA SER A 500 22.76 -18.63 -12.81
C SER A 500 21.52 -18.85 -13.65
N ASP A 501 20.91 -17.78 -14.14
CA ASP A 501 19.80 -17.87 -15.11
C ASP A 501 20.36 -17.91 -16.54
N PRO A 502 20.25 -19.04 -17.26
CA PRO A 502 20.79 -19.16 -18.63
C PRO A 502 20.10 -18.23 -19.63
N THR A 503 18.91 -17.69 -19.30
CA THR A 503 18.21 -16.72 -20.15
C THR A 503 18.69 -15.29 -19.95
N ALA A 504 19.50 -15.04 -18.91
CA ALA A 504 19.88 -13.71 -18.43
C ALA A 504 18.69 -12.78 -18.14
N ALA A 505 17.48 -13.34 -17.92
CA ALA A 505 16.31 -12.58 -17.52
C ALA A 505 16.35 -12.17 -16.04
N TYR A 506 17.15 -12.87 -15.23
CA TYR A 506 17.37 -12.58 -13.82
C TYR A 506 18.87 -12.45 -13.51
N GLU A 507 19.25 -11.66 -12.50
CA GLU A 507 20.65 -11.51 -12.08
C GLU A 507 21.22 -12.85 -11.56
N ASN A 508 22.51 -13.12 -11.80
CA ASN A 508 23.15 -14.26 -11.15
C ASN A 508 23.31 -13.98 -9.67
N VAL A 509 22.93 -14.97 -8.86
CA VAL A 509 22.95 -14.86 -7.41
C VAL A 509 23.72 -16.02 -6.80
N HIS A 510 24.30 -15.77 -5.64
CA HIS A 510 25.23 -16.68 -4.98
C HIS A 510 24.85 -16.86 -3.52
N LEU A 511 24.95 -18.10 -3.05
CA LEU A 511 24.91 -18.43 -1.63
C LEU A 511 26.29 -18.93 -1.22
N ALA A 512 26.93 -18.27 -0.28
CA ALA A 512 28.26 -18.66 0.20
C ALA A 512 28.20 -19.19 1.63
N LEU A 513 29.08 -20.16 1.93
CA LEU A 513 29.21 -20.77 3.25
C LEU A 513 30.68 -20.97 3.60
N SER A 514 31.10 -20.43 4.74
CA SER A 514 32.37 -20.74 5.42
C SER A 514 32.09 -21.43 6.75
N ALA A 515 33.16 -21.79 7.48
CA ALA A 515 33.03 -22.35 8.83
C ALA A 515 32.38 -21.39 9.84
N THR A 516 32.41 -20.08 9.59
CA THR A 516 32.00 -19.04 10.55
C THR A 516 30.95 -18.09 9.99
N ARG A 517 30.60 -18.17 8.70
CA ARG A 517 29.74 -17.19 8.05
C ARG A 517 28.99 -17.79 6.87
N ALA A 518 27.74 -17.38 6.72
CA ALA A 518 26.96 -17.57 5.50
C ALA A 518 26.63 -16.22 4.87
N SER A 519 26.53 -16.14 3.54
CA SER A 519 26.13 -14.91 2.86
C SER A 519 25.29 -15.16 1.60
N SER A 520 24.52 -14.13 1.23
CA SER A 520 23.75 -14.04 -0.01
C SER A 520 24.24 -12.82 -0.79
N SER A 521 24.62 -13.04 -2.04
CA SER A 521 25.16 -11.99 -2.91
C SER A 521 24.69 -12.15 -4.34
N SER A 522 24.92 -11.12 -5.16
CA SER A 522 24.91 -11.21 -6.62
C SER A 522 26.31 -10.92 -7.16
N ASP A 523 26.47 -10.94 -8.48
CA ASP A 523 27.73 -10.58 -9.14
C ASP A 523 28.24 -9.17 -8.75
N ASN A 524 27.36 -8.30 -8.26
CA ASN A 524 27.66 -6.89 -7.99
C ASN A 524 27.76 -6.55 -6.49
N VAL A 525 27.01 -7.23 -5.63
CA VAL A 525 26.86 -6.82 -4.22
C VAL A 525 26.55 -8.00 -3.30
N GLU A 526 27.18 -8.01 -2.12
CA GLU A 526 26.71 -8.81 -1.00
C GLU A 526 25.59 -8.05 -0.29
N PHE A 527 24.39 -8.63 -0.25
CA PHE A 527 23.24 -7.96 0.35
C PHE A 527 22.91 -8.48 1.76
N ALA A 528 23.26 -9.72 2.10
CA ALA A 528 23.08 -10.27 3.44
C ALA A 528 24.24 -11.18 3.84
N SER A 529 24.61 -11.14 5.11
CA SER A 529 25.46 -12.14 5.75
C SER A 529 25.02 -12.40 7.17
N LYS A 530 25.34 -13.60 7.65
CA LYS A 530 25.06 -14.06 9.00
C LYS A 530 26.26 -14.82 9.53
N ASP A 531 26.77 -14.38 10.67
CA ASP A 531 27.80 -15.12 11.40
C ASP A 531 27.18 -16.40 11.98
N LEU A 532 27.90 -17.49 11.83
CA LEU A 532 27.55 -18.79 12.38
C LEU A 532 28.22 -18.92 13.74
N GLU A 533 27.51 -19.50 14.71
CA GLU A 533 28.14 -19.80 15.99
C GLU A 533 29.29 -20.80 15.77
N PRO A 534 30.46 -20.59 16.38
CA PRO A 534 31.58 -21.49 16.21
C PRO A 534 31.19 -22.86 16.75
N SER A 535 31.02 -23.83 15.86
CA SER A 535 30.80 -25.21 16.26
C SER A 535 32.10 -25.78 16.86
N ASP A 536 32.00 -26.55 17.93
CA ASP A 536 33.13 -27.30 18.52
C ASP A 536 33.74 -28.33 17.54
N THR A 537 33.08 -28.54 16.39
CA THR A 537 33.51 -29.46 15.32
C THR A 537 34.08 -28.70 14.11
N SER A 538 35.15 -29.25 13.52
CA SER A 538 35.78 -28.72 12.29
C SER A 538 34.99 -29.02 11.00
N SER A 539 33.73 -29.47 11.14
CA SER A 539 32.86 -29.88 10.05
C SER A 539 31.47 -29.28 10.21
N LEU A 540 30.91 -28.75 9.13
CA LEU A 540 29.60 -28.15 9.09
C LEU A 540 28.72 -28.87 8.07
N ASP A 541 27.60 -29.43 8.52
CA ASP A 541 26.61 -30.02 7.62
C ASP A 541 25.70 -28.92 7.09
N PHE A 542 25.40 -28.97 5.78
CA PHE A 542 24.52 -28.00 5.14
C PHE A 542 23.51 -28.69 4.22
N LEU A 543 22.43 -27.96 3.95
CA LEU A 543 21.42 -28.29 2.95
C LEU A 543 21.09 -27.03 2.13
N VAL A 544 21.26 -27.12 0.81
CA VAL A 544 20.77 -26.13 -0.15
C VAL A 544 19.46 -26.64 -0.73
N ILE A 545 18.42 -25.82 -0.65
CA ILE A 545 17.11 -26.12 -1.24
C ILE A 545 16.86 -25.08 -2.33
N VAL A 546 16.73 -25.52 -3.57
CA VAL A 546 16.35 -24.69 -4.71
C VAL A 546 14.92 -25.02 -5.09
N GLY A 547 14.01 -24.08 -4.85
CA GLY A 547 12.62 -24.13 -5.29
C GLY A 547 12.47 -23.70 -6.75
N SER A 548 11.25 -23.30 -7.12
CA SER A 548 10.94 -22.84 -8.48
C SER A 548 11.46 -21.43 -8.78
N HIS A 549 11.46 -20.55 -7.78
CA HIS A 549 11.85 -19.13 -7.91
C HIS A 549 12.70 -18.62 -6.73
N SER A 550 13.17 -19.52 -5.86
CA SER A 550 13.99 -19.17 -4.71
C SER A 550 14.96 -20.28 -4.35
N ALA A 551 16.03 -19.90 -3.66
CA ALA A 551 16.99 -20.82 -3.09
C ALA A 551 17.34 -20.38 -1.66
N VAL A 552 17.48 -21.36 -0.78
CA VAL A 552 17.87 -21.15 0.62
C VAL A 552 19.00 -22.09 1.01
N LEU A 553 19.90 -21.60 1.86
CA LEU A 553 20.96 -22.36 2.49
C LEU A 553 20.61 -22.58 3.96
N VAL A 554 20.68 -23.83 4.38
CA VAL A 554 20.29 -24.30 5.71
C VAL A 554 21.50 -24.91 6.42
N VAL A 555 21.69 -24.54 7.68
CA VAL A 555 22.70 -25.05 8.60
C VAL A 555 22.02 -25.20 9.96
N ASP A 556 22.25 -26.31 10.66
CA ASP A 556 21.65 -26.62 11.98
C ASP A 556 20.12 -26.42 12.02
N ASP A 557 19.43 -26.95 11.00
CA ASP A 557 17.97 -26.83 10.81
C ASP A 557 17.44 -25.38 10.70
N LYS A 558 18.31 -24.40 10.40
CA LYS A 558 17.96 -22.99 10.21
C LYS A 558 18.44 -22.47 8.88
N VAL A 559 17.62 -21.66 8.25
CA VAL A 559 18.02 -20.87 7.09
C VAL A 559 19.02 -19.81 7.55
N VAL A 560 20.18 -19.77 6.91
CA VAL A 560 21.26 -18.83 7.20
C VAL A 560 21.50 -17.84 6.06
N ALA A 561 21.08 -18.19 4.84
CA ALA A 561 21.15 -17.35 3.65
C ALA A 561 20.05 -17.73 2.65
N GLY A 562 19.60 -16.80 1.82
CA GLY A 562 18.54 -17.06 0.85
C GLY A 562 18.35 -15.95 -0.18
N THR A 563 17.93 -16.32 -1.37
CA THR A 563 17.73 -15.41 -2.51
C THR A 563 16.65 -15.92 -3.45
N ARG A 564 16.03 -15.00 -4.21
CA ARG A 564 15.18 -15.37 -5.35
C ARG A 564 16.03 -15.74 -6.56
N THR A 565 15.49 -16.59 -7.42
CA THR A 565 16.14 -17.11 -8.63
C THR A 565 15.22 -16.94 -9.82
N GLY A 566 15.77 -16.94 -11.04
CA GLY A 566 14.98 -17.05 -12.27
C GLY A 566 14.33 -18.42 -12.44
N ASP A 567 13.36 -18.50 -13.35
CA ASP A 567 12.53 -19.69 -13.61
C ASP A 567 13.33 -20.92 -14.08
N GLN A 568 14.54 -20.70 -14.63
CA GLN A 568 15.42 -21.73 -15.19
C GLN A 568 16.80 -21.74 -14.55
N ALA A 569 16.92 -21.40 -13.26
CA ALA A 569 18.24 -21.29 -12.64
C ALA A 569 19.01 -22.62 -12.66
N GLN A 570 20.27 -22.53 -13.07
CA GLN A 570 21.25 -23.59 -13.02
C GLN A 570 22.03 -23.46 -11.72
N LEU A 571 22.18 -24.58 -10.99
CA LEU A 571 22.93 -24.62 -9.75
C LEU A 571 24.33 -25.20 -10.00
N SER A 572 25.35 -24.45 -9.62
CA SER A 572 26.75 -24.89 -9.65
C SER A 572 27.44 -24.59 -8.33
N VAL A 573 28.55 -25.27 -8.07
CA VAL A 573 29.38 -25.05 -6.87
C VAL A 573 30.82 -24.76 -7.24
N ALA A 574 31.43 -23.84 -6.51
CA ALA A 574 32.85 -23.51 -6.57
C ALA A 574 33.43 -23.39 -5.16
N LEU A 575 34.74 -23.53 -5.05
CA LEU A 575 35.51 -23.27 -3.83
C LEU A 575 36.20 -21.92 -3.96
N LYS A 576 35.97 -21.05 -2.98
CA LYS A 576 36.69 -19.79 -2.78
C LYS A 576 37.92 -20.07 -1.91
N SER A 577 39.06 -19.55 -2.36
CA SER A 577 40.41 -19.53 -1.74
C SER A 577 40.61 -20.18 -0.35
N GLY A 578 41.69 -20.95 -0.19
CA GLY A 578 41.88 -21.84 0.97
C GLY A 578 41.42 -23.25 0.61
N GLN A 579 41.76 -24.28 1.39
CA GLN A 579 41.43 -25.67 1.05
C GLN A 579 40.23 -26.21 1.86
N PRO A 580 39.00 -25.63 1.79
CA PRO A 580 37.85 -26.33 2.33
C PRO A 580 37.65 -27.62 1.54
N SER A 581 37.44 -28.73 2.24
CA SER A 581 37.10 -30.00 1.62
C SER A 581 35.61 -30.27 1.75
N LEU A 582 34.98 -30.53 0.62
CA LEU A 582 33.58 -30.89 0.53
C LEU A 582 33.46 -32.41 0.51
N SER A 583 32.58 -32.97 1.34
CA SER A 583 32.38 -34.41 1.45
C SER A 583 30.91 -34.76 1.57
N ASN A 584 30.57 -36.04 1.31
CA ASN A 584 29.21 -36.57 1.45
C ASN A 584 28.14 -35.82 0.64
N LEU A 585 28.50 -35.31 -0.55
CA LEU A 585 27.53 -34.65 -1.41
C LEU A 585 26.43 -35.60 -1.86
N ARG A 586 25.19 -35.17 -1.67
CA ARG A 586 23.99 -35.86 -2.11
C ARG A 586 23.03 -34.86 -2.74
N ILE A 587 22.31 -35.29 -3.77
CA ILE A 587 21.33 -34.48 -4.48
C ILE A 587 20.05 -35.28 -4.64
N ASP A 588 18.89 -34.67 -4.45
CA ASP A 588 17.60 -35.26 -4.81
C ASP A 588 16.75 -34.17 -5.46
N THR A 589 15.67 -34.57 -6.14
CA THR A 589 14.58 -33.65 -6.47
C THR A 589 14.01 -33.08 -5.17
N SER A 590 13.64 -31.80 -5.20
CA SER A 590 12.93 -31.21 -4.07
C SER A 590 11.58 -31.92 -3.88
N PRO A 591 11.12 -32.17 -2.64
CA PRO A 591 9.75 -32.60 -2.39
C PRO A 591 8.77 -31.58 -2.96
N LYS A 592 7.46 -31.90 -2.94
CA LYS A 592 6.41 -31.02 -3.46
C LYS A 592 6.50 -29.61 -2.88
N LEU A 593 7.23 -28.76 -3.56
CA LEU A 593 7.38 -27.34 -3.30
C LEU A 593 6.50 -26.59 -4.27
N ASP A 594 6.23 -25.35 -3.92
CA ASP A 594 5.36 -24.55 -4.73
C ASP A 594 6.01 -24.22 -6.08
N GLY A 595 5.31 -24.52 -7.18
CA GLY A 595 5.85 -24.43 -8.54
C GLY A 595 6.86 -25.52 -8.93
N CYS A 596 7.23 -26.42 -8.01
CA CYS A 596 8.00 -27.61 -8.34
C CYS A 596 7.03 -28.75 -8.65
N ALA A 597 7.01 -29.19 -9.92
CA ALA A 597 6.27 -30.39 -10.27
C ALA A 597 6.86 -31.57 -9.49
N ASN A 598 6.03 -32.26 -8.72
CA ASN A 598 6.38 -33.62 -8.33
C ASN A 598 6.63 -34.42 -9.61
N SER A 599 7.79 -35.06 -9.68
CA SER A 599 8.10 -36.12 -10.65
C SER A 599 6.97 -37.14 -10.75
#